data_AF-A0A821TUW8-F1
#
_entry.id   AF-A0A821TUW8-F1
#
_cell.length_a   1.000
_cell.length_b   1.000
_cell.length_c   1.000
_cell.angle_alpha   90.00
_cell.angle_beta   90.00
_cell.angle_gamma   90.00
#
_symmetry.space_group_name_H-M   'P 1'
#
loop_
_entity.id
_entity.type
_entity.pdbx_description
1 polymer ?
#
loop_
_entity_poly.entity_id
_entity_poly.type
_entity_poly.pdbx_seq_one_letter_code
_entity_poly.pdbx_strand_id
1 'polypeptide(L)'
;MERAEWINRIIKQAWPYANRYLDQAIIRDVLVPLVREASSTLADFSFQKLDLGEIPPRIEGVKVYTDNVRDRIMMDIEVIYAGDAIIKAKLKGIVCGIKNIQFIGDIRIILSPLINTIPLVGA
;
A
#
# COMPACT_ATOMS: atom_id res chain seq x y z
N MET A 1 -7.34 -7.79 -20.13
CA MET A 1 -6.73 -6.77 -19.24
C MET A 1 -7.31 -5.44 -19.67
N GLU A 2 -7.92 -4.73 -18.75
CA GLU A 2 -8.71 -3.54 -19.03
C GLU A 2 -8.08 -2.33 -18.38
N ARG A 3 -8.09 -1.20 -19.09
CA ARG A 3 -7.66 0.08 -18.52
C ARG A 3 -8.78 0.66 -17.68
N ALA A 4 -8.51 0.93 -16.41
CA ALA A 4 -9.50 1.42 -15.46
C ALA A 4 -9.15 2.85 -14.99
N GLU A 5 -9.18 3.83 -15.90
CA GLU A 5 -8.77 5.21 -15.59
C GLU A 5 -9.66 5.87 -14.51
N TRP A 6 -10.89 5.38 -14.33
CA TRP A 6 -11.76 5.82 -13.24
C TRP A 6 -11.18 5.45 -11.85
N ILE A 7 -10.45 4.34 -11.73
CA ILE A 7 -9.76 3.97 -10.48
C ILE A 7 -8.66 4.99 -10.19
N ASN A 8 -7.89 5.40 -11.21
CA ASN A 8 -6.86 6.43 -11.07
C ASN A 8 -7.46 7.76 -10.54
N ARG A 9 -8.66 8.13 -10.98
CA ARG A 9 -9.38 9.32 -10.49
C ARG A 9 -9.80 9.18 -9.02
N ILE A 10 -10.21 7.99 -8.59
CA ILE A 10 -10.56 7.71 -7.18
C ILE A 10 -9.30 7.79 -6.31
N ILE A 11 -8.23 7.09 -6.71
CA ILE A 11 -6.95 7.10 -5.99
C ILE A 11 -6.46 8.53 -5.83
N LYS A 12 -6.46 9.33 -6.90
CA LYS A 12 -6.01 10.74 -6.85
C LYS A 12 -6.80 11.58 -5.84
N GLN A 13 -8.12 11.36 -5.74
CA GLN A 13 -8.97 12.08 -4.77
C GLN A 13 -8.74 11.59 -3.33
N ALA A 14 -8.50 10.30 -3.14
CA ALA A 14 -8.26 9.70 -1.82
C ALA A 14 -6.81 9.92 -1.32
N TRP A 15 -5.85 10.15 -2.21
CA TRP A 15 -4.42 10.19 -1.91
C TRP A 15 -4.02 11.13 -0.77
N PRO A 16 -4.53 12.39 -0.69
CA PRO A 16 -4.19 13.28 0.43
C PRO A 16 -4.62 12.72 1.79
N TYR A 17 -5.72 11.95 1.83
CA TYR A 17 -6.22 11.30 3.03
C TYR A 17 -5.43 10.03 3.36
N ALA A 18 -5.07 9.26 2.34
CA ALA A 18 -4.21 8.08 2.50
C ALA A 18 -2.84 8.46 3.07
N ASN A 19 -2.21 9.53 2.57
CA ASN A 19 -0.91 9.99 3.05
C ASN A 19 -0.98 10.39 4.54
N ARG A 20 -2.04 11.09 4.96
CA ARG A 20 -2.27 11.42 6.38
C ARG A 20 -2.49 10.18 7.26
N TYR A 21 -3.29 9.24 6.78
CA TYR A 21 -3.57 8.00 7.52
C TYR A 21 -2.31 7.15 7.70
N LEU A 22 -1.48 7.05 6.65
CA LEU A 22 -0.25 6.29 6.70
C LEU A 22 0.71 6.87 7.75
N ASP A 23 0.95 8.19 7.73
CA ASP A 23 1.79 8.90 8.72
C ASP A 23 1.35 8.64 10.18
N GLN A 24 0.03 8.60 10.41
CA GLN A 24 -0.52 8.49 11.77
C GLN A 24 -0.69 7.05 12.27
N ALA A 25 -1.34 6.17 11.48
CA ALA A 25 -1.89 4.91 11.99
C ALA A 25 -1.04 3.68 11.66
N ILE A 26 -0.47 3.58 10.45
CA ILE A 26 0.25 2.36 10.06
C ILE A 26 1.70 2.40 10.56
N ILE A 27 2.33 3.56 10.56
CA ILE A 27 3.79 3.60 10.75
C ILE A 27 4.17 3.53 12.22
N ARG A 28 3.53 4.33 13.07
CA ARG A 28 3.82 4.36 14.51
C ARG A 28 3.36 3.07 15.19
N ASP A 29 2.18 2.60 14.82
CA ASP A 29 1.53 1.52 15.56
C ASP A 29 1.83 0.13 14.98
N VAL A 30 2.21 0.04 13.70
CA VAL A 30 2.48 -1.25 13.04
C VAL A 30 3.94 -1.38 12.59
N LEU A 31 4.46 -0.46 11.77
CA LEU A 31 5.80 -0.64 11.19
C LEU A 31 6.94 -0.49 12.21
N VAL A 32 6.88 0.48 13.12
CA VAL A 32 7.96 0.66 14.12
C VAL A 32 8.10 -0.58 15.01
N PRO A 33 7.02 -1.14 15.60
CA PRO A 33 7.11 -2.40 16.35
C PRO A 33 7.71 -3.53 15.52
N LEU A 34 7.21 -3.76 14.31
CA LEU A 34 7.70 -4.84 13.43
C LEU A 34 9.19 -4.73 13.12
N VAL A 35 9.68 -3.52 12.81
CA VAL A 35 11.11 -3.29 12.52
C VAL A 35 11.98 -3.50 13.76
N ARG A 36 11.50 -3.11 14.94
CA ARG A 36 12.21 -3.31 16.22
C ARG A 36 12.25 -4.78 16.61
N GLU A 37 11.18 -5.53 16.35
CA GLU A 37 11.10 -6.97 16.61
C GLU A 37 11.97 -7.79 15.67
N ALA A 38 12.19 -7.32 14.44
CA ALA A 38 13.02 -8.03 13.46
C ALA A 38 14.47 -8.25 13.92
N SER A 39 15.03 -7.35 14.74
CA SER A 39 16.38 -7.51 15.31
C SER A 39 16.60 -6.65 16.54
N SER A 40 17.28 -7.19 17.55
CA SER A 40 17.73 -6.43 18.72
C SER A 40 18.61 -5.23 18.38
N THR A 41 19.28 -5.24 17.21
CA THR A 41 20.07 -4.10 16.73
C THR A 41 19.19 -2.91 16.33
N LEU A 42 17.93 -3.16 15.99
CA LEU A 42 16.93 -2.18 15.54
C LEU A 42 16.00 -1.70 16.65
N ALA A 43 16.21 -2.11 17.91
CA ALA A 43 15.33 -1.77 19.03
C ALA A 43 15.09 -0.25 19.21
N ASP A 44 16.10 0.57 18.90
CA ASP A 44 16.02 2.03 18.99
C ASP A 44 15.56 2.70 17.68
N PHE A 45 15.10 1.92 16.70
CA PHE A 45 14.64 2.45 15.42
C PHE A 45 13.44 3.38 15.60
N SER A 46 13.41 4.51 14.88
CA SER A 46 12.27 5.43 14.88
C SER A 46 12.15 6.14 13.54
N PHE A 47 10.92 6.44 13.11
CA PHE A 47 10.69 7.32 11.96
C PHE A 47 10.69 8.79 12.41
N GLN A 48 11.38 9.64 11.66
CA GLN A 48 11.39 11.10 11.87
C GLN A 48 10.44 11.83 10.94
N LYS A 49 10.34 11.37 9.70
CA LYS A 49 9.40 11.88 8.70
C LYS A 49 9.02 10.71 7.80
N LEU A 50 7.74 10.55 7.52
CA LEU A 50 7.31 9.65 6.46
C LEU A 50 6.19 10.34 5.70
N ASP A 51 6.46 10.58 4.42
CA ASP A 51 5.59 11.32 3.53
C ASP A 51 5.61 10.60 2.19
N LEU A 52 4.47 10.13 1.71
CA LEU A 52 4.38 9.43 0.43
C LEU A 52 4.34 10.38 -0.76
N GLY A 53 4.50 11.69 -0.52
CA GLY A 53 4.52 12.69 -1.58
C GLY A 53 3.14 12.98 -2.15
N GLU A 54 3.12 13.85 -3.14
CA GLU A 54 1.89 14.34 -3.78
C GLU A 54 1.51 13.51 -5.01
N ILE A 55 2.44 12.72 -5.54
CA ILE A 55 2.23 11.89 -6.74
C ILE A 55 1.60 10.54 -6.32
N PRO A 56 0.33 10.26 -6.66
CA PRO A 56 -0.30 8.98 -6.35
C PRO A 56 0.19 7.85 -7.27
N PRO A 57 0.01 6.58 -6.85
CA PRO A 57 0.20 5.44 -7.73
C PRO A 57 -0.83 5.45 -8.88
N ARG A 58 -0.42 4.86 -10.00
CA ARG A 58 -1.21 4.72 -11.21
C ARG A 58 -1.46 3.24 -11.48
N ILE A 59 -2.70 2.94 -11.84
CA ILE A 59 -3.14 1.62 -12.30
C ILE A 59 -3.04 1.61 -13.83
N GLU A 60 -2.23 0.69 -14.35
CA GLU A 60 -2.06 0.51 -15.80
C GLU A 60 -3.08 -0.47 -16.39
N GLY A 61 -3.42 -1.51 -15.63
CA GLY A 61 -4.46 -2.43 -16.04
C GLY A 61 -4.99 -3.30 -14.91
N VAL A 62 -6.20 -3.79 -15.14
CA VAL A 62 -6.89 -4.74 -14.25
C VAL A 62 -7.20 -6.00 -15.03
N LYS A 63 -6.95 -7.15 -14.41
CA LYS A 63 -7.28 -8.47 -14.94
C LYS A 63 -8.10 -9.23 -13.92
N VAL A 64 -9.38 -9.44 -14.23
CA VAL A 64 -10.27 -10.30 -13.41
C VAL A 64 -10.19 -11.73 -13.93
N TYR A 65 -10.05 -12.68 -13.02
CA TYR A 65 -10.02 -14.11 -13.33
C TYR A 65 -11.42 -14.70 -13.19
N THR A 66 -11.92 -15.27 -14.29
CA THR A 66 -13.27 -15.85 -14.37
C THR A 66 -13.26 -17.39 -14.36
N ASP A 67 -12.10 -18.01 -14.59
CA ASP A 67 -12.01 -19.45 -14.82
C ASP A 67 -11.82 -20.22 -13.50
N ASN A 68 -12.68 -21.22 -13.24
CA ASN A 68 -12.59 -22.16 -12.10
C ASN A 68 -12.64 -21.53 -10.70
N VAL A 69 -13.32 -20.40 -10.53
CA VAL A 69 -13.41 -19.69 -9.25
C VAL A 69 -14.88 -19.55 -8.81
N ARG A 70 -15.42 -20.54 -8.05
CA ARG A 70 -16.84 -20.50 -7.62
C ARG A 70 -17.09 -19.67 -6.36
N ASP A 71 -16.16 -19.65 -5.42
CA ASP A 71 -16.39 -19.09 -4.08
C ASP A 71 -15.48 -17.90 -3.74
N ARG A 72 -14.79 -17.34 -4.74
CA ARG A 72 -13.91 -16.18 -4.56
C ARG A 72 -13.83 -15.37 -5.86
N ILE A 73 -13.52 -14.08 -5.74
CA ILE A 73 -13.17 -13.23 -6.89
C ILE A 73 -11.67 -12.98 -6.80
N MET A 74 -10.96 -13.24 -7.90
CA MET A 74 -9.54 -12.93 -8.01
C MET A 74 -9.33 -11.88 -9.09
N MET A 75 -8.57 -10.84 -8.77
CA MET A 75 -8.16 -9.83 -9.74
C MET A 75 -6.71 -9.43 -9.51
N ASP A 76 -5.97 -9.28 -10.61
CA ASP A 76 -4.63 -8.71 -10.61
C ASP A 76 -4.70 -7.28 -11.12
N ILE A 77 -4.00 -6.38 -10.43
CA ILE A 77 -3.93 -4.97 -10.73
C ILE A 77 -2.47 -4.60 -10.95
N GLU A 78 -2.13 -4.16 -12.15
CA GLU A 78 -0.81 -3.64 -12.46
C GLU A 78 -0.68 -2.22 -11.89
N VAL A 79 0.24 -2.04 -10.96
CA VAL A 79 0.46 -0.78 -10.25
C VAL A 79 1.86 -0.23 -10.55
N ILE A 80 1.88 1.03 -10.96
CA ILE A 80 3.09 1.83 -11.08
C ILE A 80 3.02 2.97 -10.08
N TYR A 81 4.00 3.02 -9.19
CA TYR A 81 4.21 4.13 -8.29
C TYR A 81 5.59 4.71 -8.54
N ALA A 82 5.65 5.96 -9.00
CA ALA A 82 6.88 6.73 -9.15
C ALA A 82 6.70 8.03 -8.38
N GLY A 83 6.72 7.92 -7.06
CA GLY A 83 6.33 9.00 -6.16
C GLY A 83 7.52 9.74 -5.58
N ASP A 84 7.28 11.00 -5.24
CA ASP A 84 8.16 11.93 -4.54
C ASP A 84 8.20 11.67 -3.02
N ALA A 85 8.01 10.41 -2.62
CA ALA A 85 8.02 10.01 -1.22
C ALA A 85 9.35 10.35 -0.54
N ILE A 86 9.25 10.79 0.71
CA ILE A 86 10.37 11.09 1.60
C ILE A 86 10.16 10.34 2.91
N ILE A 87 11.03 9.38 3.15
CA ILE A 87 11.10 8.63 4.41
C ILE A 87 12.41 8.98 5.09
N LYS A 88 12.35 9.36 6.36
CA LYS A 88 13.51 9.59 7.22
C LYS A 88 13.34 8.77 8.49
N ALA A 89 14.38 8.03 8.84
CA ALA A 89 14.44 7.24 10.05
C ALA A 89 15.73 7.53 10.81
N LYS A 90 15.72 7.18 12.10
CA LYS A 90 16.87 7.32 12.99
C LYS A 90 17.10 6.00 13.71
N LEU A 91 18.36 5.59 13.76
CA LEU A 91 18.81 4.43 14.51
C LEU A 91 20.14 4.76 15.19
N LYS A 92 20.21 4.62 16.52
CA LYS A 92 21.44 4.80 17.32
C LYS A 92 22.22 6.09 17.01
N GLY A 93 21.51 7.20 16.81
CA GLY A 93 22.11 8.49 16.50
C GLY A 93 22.38 8.76 15.02
N ILE A 94 22.35 7.73 14.18
CA ILE A 94 22.49 7.86 12.72
C ILE A 94 21.11 8.15 12.12
N VAL A 95 21.03 9.17 11.27
CA VAL A 95 19.82 9.50 10.50
C VAL A 95 20.00 8.99 9.08
N CYS A 96 19.06 8.15 8.64
CA CYS A 96 19.00 7.67 7.27
C CYS A 96 17.67 8.09 6.63
N GLY A 97 17.62 8.06 5.31
CA GLY A 97 16.39 8.38 4.61
C GLY A 97 16.38 7.87 3.18
N ILE A 98 15.16 7.66 2.70
CA ILE A 98 14.84 7.24 1.34
C ILE A 98 14.05 8.38 0.71
N LYS A 99 14.39 8.71 -0.54
CA LYS A 99 13.65 9.65 -1.36
C LYS A 99 13.35 9.01 -2.70
N ASN A 100 12.27 9.47 -3.34
CA ASN A 100 11.89 9.06 -4.69
C ASN A 100 11.72 7.55 -4.80
N ILE A 101 10.62 7.06 -4.26
CA ILE A 101 10.33 5.62 -4.27
C ILE A 101 9.68 5.26 -5.60
N GLN A 102 10.24 4.23 -6.22
CA GLN A 102 9.68 3.63 -7.43
C GLN A 102 9.30 2.18 -7.14
N PHE A 103 8.08 1.83 -7.51
CA PHE A 103 7.54 0.49 -7.41
C PHE A 103 6.74 0.20 -8.68
N ILE A 104 7.02 -0.94 -9.30
CA ILE A 104 6.26 -1.47 -10.42
C ILE A 104 5.98 -2.92 -10.07
N GLY A 105 4.71 -3.31 -10.09
CA GLY A 105 4.35 -4.69 -9.83
C GLY A 105 2.85 -4.94 -9.88
N ASP A 106 2.51 -6.21 -9.79
CA ASP A 106 1.12 -6.68 -9.81
C ASP A 106 0.62 -6.91 -8.39
N ILE A 107 -0.50 -6.29 -8.04
CA ILE A 107 -1.23 -6.52 -6.80
C ILE A 107 -2.37 -7.49 -7.08
N ARG A 108 -2.33 -8.66 -6.44
CA ARG A 108 -3.44 -9.63 -6.47
C ARG A 108 -4.41 -9.37 -5.33
N ILE A 109 -5.66 -9.07 -5.67
CA ILE A 109 -6.78 -8.96 -4.73
C ILE A 109 -7.61 -10.25 -4.81
N ILE A 110 -7.85 -10.85 -3.64
CA ILE A 110 -8.66 -12.05 -3.49
C ILE A 110 -9.81 -11.72 -2.54
N LEU A 111 -11.04 -11.73 -3.05
CA LEU A 111 -12.26 -11.54 -2.28
C LEU A 111 -12.84 -12.92 -1.96
N SER A 112 -12.77 -13.37 -0.71
CA SER A 112 -13.14 -14.72 -0.28
C SER A 112 -13.48 -14.74 1.22
N PRO A 113 -14.50 -15.51 1.66
CA PRO A 113 -15.46 -16.26 0.84
C PRO A 113 -16.52 -15.35 0.25
N LEU A 114 -17.12 -15.74 -0.87
CA LEU A 114 -18.37 -15.13 -1.31
C LEU A 114 -19.52 -15.62 -0.43
N ILE A 115 -20.33 -14.69 0.09
CA ILE A 115 -21.42 -14.95 1.01
C ILE A 115 -22.75 -14.47 0.43
N ASN A 116 -23.86 -15.10 0.82
CA ASN A 116 -25.20 -14.77 0.31
C ASN A 116 -25.87 -13.60 1.05
N THR A 117 -25.11 -12.84 1.84
CA THR A 117 -25.57 -11.66 2.59
C THR A 117 -24.70 -10.46 2.23
N ILE A 118 -25.30 -9.27 2.09
CA ILE A 118 -24.57 -8.02 1.88
C ILE A 118 -23.49 -7.87 2.98
N PRO A 119 -22.21 -7.59 2.64
CA PRO A 119 -21.71 -7.02 1.38
C PRO A 119 -21.30 -8.05 0.30
N LEU A 120 -21.76 -9.30 0.38
CA LEU A 120 -21.51 -10.41 -0.57
C LEU A 120 -20.09 -10.99 -0.54
N VAL A 121 -19.17 -10.36 0.19
CA VAL A 121 -17.79 -10.79 0.40
C VAL A 121 -17.53 -10.88 1.90
N GLY A 122 -17.02 -12.01 2.37
CA GLY A 122 -16.52 -12.18 3.72
C GLY A 122 -15.15 -11.53 3.91
N ALA A 123 -14.86 -11.11 5.15
CA ALA A 123 -13.59 -10.50 5.55
C ALA A 123 -12.54 -11.56 5.94
#